data_AF-A0A9R1N977-F1
#
_entry.id   AF-A0A9R1N977-F1
#
_cell.length_a   1.000
_cell.length_b   1.000
_cell.length_c   1.000
_cell.angle_alpha   90.00
_cell.angle_beta   90.00
_cell.angle_gamma   90.00
#
_symmetry.space_group_name_H-M   'P 1'
#
loop_
_entity.id
_entity.type
_entity.pdbx_description
1 polymer ?
#
loop_
_entity_poly.entity_id
_entity_poly.type
_entity_poly.pdbx_seq_one_letter_code
_entity_poly.pdbx_strand_id
1 'polypeptide(L)'
;VMLGYPSCKPQLGSSANTKNPIDLSNIDKRLPMLVYISREKHPGYDNQKKAGAMNVMLRVSALLSNAPFVINFDWDHYINNSQALRDPMCFMLDPRGGQNTAFVQLPQRFDDVDLTDRYSNHNRVFFDGTMLSLNGLQGTTYLGIGTMFHRVALYGMEPPRYRAESVKLVRKAAELGNSTQFLNSIPDGAIQERYITPVLVDEGFSNDITTLMTCAYEDGSPWGRVIGWVYNIATEDVVTGFRIHWQGWRSMYCSMEPAAFRGMAPINLTDRLYQVLRWSGGSLEVFFSRSIDLQRIAYLNMSIYPIATMFVL
;
A
#
# COMPACT_ATOMS: atom_id res chain seq x y z
N VAL A 1 10.28 7.02 -21.73
CA VAL A 1 11.12 8.23 -21.83
C VAL A 1 11.47 8.67 -20.42
N MET A 2 12.75 8.63 -20.06
CA MET A 2 13.22 9.12 -18.77
C MET A 2 13.76 10.53 -18.95
N LEU A 3 13.09 11.54 -18.36
CA LEU A 3 13.45 12.95 -18.55
C LEU A 3 14.71 13.35 -17.75
N GLY A 4 15.13 12.53 -16.79
CA GLY A 4 16.33 12.71 -15.97
C GLY A 4 16.21 11.98 -14.63
N TYR A 5 17.34 11.68 -13.99
CA TYR A 5 17.38 11.18 -12.62
C TYR A 5 17.35 12.32 -11.62
N PRO A 6 16.61 12.20 -10.51
CA PRO A 6 16.72 13.17 -9.43
C PRO A 6 18.14 13.13 -8.85
N SER A 7 18.84 14.26 -8.94
CA SER A 7 20.09 14.47 -8.19
C SER A 7 19.80 14.39 -6.69
N CYS A 8 20.77 13.99 -5.86
CA CYS A 8 20.67 14.08 -4.41
C CYS A 8 20.96 15.49 -3.86
N LYS A 9 21.59 16.35 -4.65
CA LYS A 9 21.92 17.73 -4.26
C LYS A 9 20.75 18.69 -4.53
N PRO A 10 20.34 19.52 -3.56
CA PRO A 10 19.31 20.55 -3.76
C PRO A 10 19.64 21.46 -4.95
N GLN A 11 18.63 21.79 -5.75
CA GLN A 11 18.75 22.77 -6.83
C GLN A 11 17.91 23.99 -6.48
N LEU A 12 18.56 25.07 -6.07
CA LEU A 12 17.84 26.26 -5.64
C LEU A 12 17.21 27.00 -6.84
N GLY A 13 16.09 27.66 -6.57
CA GLY A 13 15.39 28.54 -7.49
C GLY A 13 16.11 29.86 -7.75
N SER A 14 15.53 30.68 -8.61
CA SER A 14 16.00 32.04 -8.87
C SER A 14 15.46 33.00 -7.82
N SER A 15 16.22 34.06 -7.52
CA SER A 15 15.71 35.20 -6.76
C SER A 15 14.59 35.91 -7.52
N ALA A 16 13.75 36.65 -6.80
CA ALA A 16 12.71 37.48 -7.40
C ALA A 16 13.33 38.49 -8.40
N ASN A 17 12.65 38.74 -9.51
CA ASN A 17 13.00 39.76 -10.48
C ASN A 17 11.73 40.38 -11.09
N THR A 18 11.90 41.37 -11.97
CA THR A 18 10.78 42.09 -12.61
C THR A 18 9.85 41.21 -13.45
N LYS A 19 10.28 40.01 -13.87
CA LYS A 19 9.46 39.05 -14.63
C LYS A 19 8.84 37.95 -13.74
N ASN A 20 9.49 37.60 -12.63
CA ASN A 20 9.03 36.59 -11.67
C ASN A 20 9.09 37.20 -10.25
N PRO A 21 7.95 37.62 -9.68
CA PRO A 21 7.92 38.26 -8.37
C PRO A 21 8.14 37.29 -7.20
N ILE A 22 8.12 35.97 -7.44
CA ILE A 22 8.27 34.95 -6.40
C ILE A 22 9.76 34.61 -6.21
N ASP A 23 10.28 34.83 -4.99
CA ASP A 23 11.63 34.45 -4.61
C ASP A 23 11.70 32.95 -4.26
N LEU A 24 12.42 32.19 -5.08
CA LEU A 24 12.65 30.76 -4.91
C LEU A 24 14.11 30.46 -4.55
N SER A 25 14.92 31.46 -4.21
CA SER A 25 16.37 31.31 -3.94
C SER A 25 16.69 30.35 -2.80
N ASN A 26 15.79 30.20 -1.82
CA ASN A 26 15.91 29.25 -0.71
C ASN A 26 15.05 28.00 -0.87
N ILE A 27 14.41 27.82 -2.04
CA ILE A 27 13.51 26.70 -2.32
C ILE A 27 14.20 25.74 -3.27
N ASP A 28 14.27 24.48 -2.87
CA ASP A 28 14.69 23.41 -3.74
C ASP A 28 13.61 23.16 -4.81
N LYS A 29 13.94 23.46 -6.06
CA LYS A 29 13.02 23.37 -7.20
C LYS A 29 12.95 21.97 -7.82
N ARG A 30 13.72 21.01 -7.28
CA ARG A 30 13.65 19.62 -7.75
C ARG A 30 12.23 19.09 -7.55
N LEU A 31 11.70 18.46 -8.58
CA LEU A 31 10.43 17.76 -8.51
C LEU A 31 10.66 16.28 -8.18
N PRO A 32 9.74 15.61 -7.46
CA PRO A 32 9.78 14.17 -7.27
C PRO A 32 9.79 13.43 -8.61
N MET A 33 10.48 12.30 -8.66
CA MET A 33 10.45 11.42 -9.84
C MET A 33 9.04 10.86 -10.02
N LEU A 34 8.48 11.01 -11.22
CA LEU A 34 7.26 10.34 -11.64
C LEU A 34 7.59 9.25 -12.66
N VAL A 35 7.16 8.03 -12.38
CA VAL A 35 7.42 6.86 -13.22
C VAL A 35 6.09 6.33 -13.74
N TYR A 36 5.95 6.31 -15.06
CA TYR A 36 4.82 5.64 -15.72
C TYR A 36 5.19 4.18 -15.99
N ILE A 37 4.32 3.26 -15.55
CA ILE A 37 4.52 1.82 -15.72
C ILE A 37 3.30 1.25 -16.42
N SER A 38 3.52 0.54 -17.52
CA SER A 38 2.53 -0.33 -18.15
C SER A 38 3.08 -1.75 -18.15
N ARG A 39 2.40 -2.65 -17.45
CA ARG A 39 2.77 -4.06 -17.39
C ARG A 39 2.34 -4.81 -18.64
N GLU A 40 3.02 -5.90 -18.94
CA GLU A 40 2.62 -6.81 -20.00
C GLU A 40 1.28 -7.48 -19.67
N LYS A 41 0.46 -7.71 -20.70
CA LYS A 41 -0.76 -8.50 -20.61
C LYS A 41 -0.80 -9.45 -21.81
N HIS A 42 -0.98 -10.74 -21.54
CA HIS A 42 -1.07 -11.76 -22.57
C HIS A 42 -2.44 -12.47 -22.51
N PRO A 43 -3.10 -12.76 -23.64
CA PRO A 43 -4.28 -13.62 -23.66
C PRO A 43 -4.01 -14.97 -22.99
N GLY A 44 -4.88 -15.42 -22.09
CA GLY A 44 -4.70 -16.66 -21.35
C GLY A 44 -3.97 -16.51 -20.01
N TYR A 45 -3.46 -15.34 -19.67
CA TYR A 45 -2.96 -15.02 -18.33
C TYR A 45 -3.97 -14.16 -17.56
N ASP A 46 -4.31 -14.57 -16.34
CA ASP A 46 -5.09 -13.72 -15.43
C ASP A 46 -4.20 -12.57 -14.93
N ASN A 47 -4.65 -11.34 -15.12
CA ASN A 47 -3.91 -10.15 -14.75
C ASN A 47 -4.15 -9.71 -13.29
N GLN A 48 -5.03 -10.38 -12.54
CA GLN A 48 -5.24 -10.13 -11.11
C GLN A 48 -5.66 -8.68 -10.80
N LYS A 49 -6.28 -7.99 -11.77
CA LYS A 49 -6.87 -6.65 -11.63
C LYS A 49 -5.93 -5.65 -10.93
N LYS A 50 -6.34 -5.08 -9.79
CA LYS A 50 -5.60 -4.09 -8.99
C LYS A 50 -4.40 -4.72 -8.28
N ALA A 51 -4.57 -5.89 -7.66
CA ALA A 51 -3.52 -6.58 -6.92
C ALA A 51 -2.28 -6.83 -7.80
N GLY A 52 -2.48 -7.38 -9.00
CA GLY A 52 -1.37 -7.66 -9.92
C GLY A 52 -0.65 -6.38 -10.38
N ALA A 53 -1.38 -5.27 -10.57
CA ALA A 53 -0.76 -4.00 -10.94
C ALA A 53 0.11 -3.46 -9.80
N MET A 54 -0.37 -3.51 -8.56
CA MET A 54 0.39 -3.09 -7.38
C MET A 54 1.61 -3.98 -7.12
N ASN A 55 1.51 -5.29 -7.35
CA ASN A 55 2.64 -6.22 -7.23
C ASN A 55 3.75 -5.93 -8.25
N VAL A 56 3.40 -5.66 -9.51
CA VAL A 56 4.38 -5.21 -10.52
C VAL A 56 5.04 -3.90 -10.09
N MET A 57 4.26 -2.91 -9.62
CA MET A 57 4.81 -1.64 -9.13
C MET A 57 5.75 -1.85 -7.92
N LEU A 58 5.45 -2.79 -7.03
CA LEU A 58 6.31 -3.11 -5.89
C LEU A 58 7.67 -3.67 -6.33
N ARG A 59 7.69 -4.54 -7.34
CA ARG A 59 8.93 -5.08 -7.93
C ARG A 59 9.74 -4.01 -8.65
N VAL A 60 9.11 -3.31 -9.58
CA VAL A 60 9.79 -2.28 -10.40
C VAL A 60 10.31 -1.13 -9.53
N SER A 61 9.56 -0.69 -8.53
CA SER A 61 10.02 0.37 -7.61
C SER A 61 11.24 -0.04 -6.77
N ALA A 62 11.45 -1.33 -6.53
CA ALA A 62 12.62 -1.83 -5.81
C ALA A 62 13.92 -1.59 -6.59
N LEU A 63 13.86 -1.64 -7.93
CA LEU A 63 15.00 -1.33 -8.79
C LEU A 63 15.18 0.18 -9.01
N LEU A 64 14.11 0.98 -8.94
CA LEU A 64 14.17 2.41 -9.25
C LEU A 64 14.54 3.30 -8.06
N SER A 65 13.83 3.17 -6.94
CA SER A 65 14.03 4.02 -5.76
C SER A 65 14.29 3.22 -4.49
N ASN A 66 13.88 1.95 -4.48
CA ASN A 66 13.96 1.03 -3.35
C ASN A 66 13.49 1.61 -2.01
N ALA A 67 12.50 2.50 -2.04
CA ALA A 67 12.04 3.21 -0.85
C ALA A 67 11.51 2.22 0.21
N PRO A 68 11.94 2.30 1.48
CA PRO A 68 11.55 1.35 2.53
C PRO A 68 10.06 1.44 2.89
N PHE A 69 9.42 2.56 2.54
CA PHE A 69 8.00 2.82 2.73
C PHE A 69 7.30 2.93 1.37
N VAL A 70 6.11 2.33 1.27
CA VAL A 70 5.27 2.34 0.08
C VAL A 70 3.88 2.80 0.48
N ILE A 71 3.32 3.80 -0.20
CA ILE A 71 1.95 4.26 0.03
C ILE A 71 1.12 4.02 -1.23
N ASN A 72 -0.13 3.59 -1.06
CA ASN A 72 -1.01 3.29 -2.17
C ASN A 72 -2.21 4.25 -2.21
N PHE A 73 -2.62 4.60 -3.43
CA PHE A 73 -3.73 5.51 -3.72
C PHE A 73 -4.60 4.96 -4.84
N ASP A 74 -5.91 5.22 -4.76
CA ASP A 74 -6.81 5.07 -5.89
C ASP A 74 -6.93 6.39 -6.64
N TRP A 75 -7.39 6.30 -7.89
CA TRP A 75 -7.46 7.42 -8.84
C TRP A 75 -8.46 8.52 -8.42
N ASP A 76 -9.43 8.16 -7.58
CA ASP A 76 -10.51 9.01 -7.09
C ASP A 76 -10.19 9.69 -5.75
N HIS A 77 -8.96 9.58 -5.27
CA HIS A 77 -8.51 10.20 -4.02
C HIS A 77 -7.25 11.04 -4.22
N TYR A 78 -7.17 12.13 -3.46
CA TYR A 78 -6.04 13.06 -3.48
C TYR A 78 -5.53 13.35 -2.06
N ILE A 79 -4.29 13.84 -2.00
CA ILE A 79 -3.67 14.30 -0.75
C ILE A 79 -4.23 15.68 -0.42
N ASN A 80 -4.99 15.76 0.67
CA ASN A 80 -5.59 16.99 1.15
C ASN A 80 -4.71 17.69 2.20
N ASN A 81 -3.96 16.92 3.00
CA ASN A 81 -3.03 17.45 3.99
C ASN A 81 -1.58 17.14 3.60
N SER A 82 -0.73 18.16 3.49
CA SER A 82 0.69 18.00 3.13
C SER A 82 1.52 17.24 4.17
N GLN A 83 1.00 17.08 5.40
CA GLN A 83 1.61 16.24 6.44
C GLN A 83 1.25 14.75 6.31
N ALA A 84 0.36 14.37 5.39
CA ALA A 84 -0.11 12.99 5.25
C ALA A 84 0.99 11.96 4.96
N LEU A 85 2.15 12.40 4.44
CA LEU A 85 3.32 11.55 4.22
C LEU A 85 4.29 11.53 5.41
N ARG A 86 4.18 12.48 6.35
CA ARG A 86 5.08 12.60 7.51
C ARG A 86 4.49 11.97 8.76
N ASP A 87 3.22 12.25 9.07
CA ASP A 87 2.59 11.80 10.31
C ASP A 87 2.55 10.28 10.46
N PRO A 88 2.27 9.48 9.40
CA PRO A 88 2.37 8.03 9.49
C PRO A 88 3.78 7.53 9.81
N MET A 89 4.81 8.25 9.36
CA MET A 89 6.21 7.88 9.65
C MET A 89 6.52 7.98 11.13
N CYS A 90 5.86 8.86 11.89
CA CYS A 90 6.04 8.94 13.35
C CYS A 90 5.74 7.61 14.05
N PHE A 91 4.73 6.86 13.57
CA PHE A 91 4.39 5.55 14.11
C PHE A 91 5.37 4.45 13.69
N MET A 92 5.92 4.55 12.49
CA MET A 92 6.81 3.54 11.91
C MET A 92 8.27 3.72 12.34
N LEU A 93 8.67 4.95 12.63
CA LEU A 93 10.02 5.31 13.07
C LEU A 93 10.14 5.40 14.60
N ASP A 94 9.06 5.19 15.37
CA ASP A 94 9.10 5.19 16.83
C ASP A 94 10.07 4.10 17.36
N PRO A 95 11.14 4.46 18.08
CA PRO A 95 12.11 3.50 18.61
C PRO A 95 11.51 2.45 19.54
N ARG A 96 10.36 2.73 20.17
CA ARG A 96 9.72 1.82 21.13
C ARG A 96 9.02 0.63 20.49
N GLY A 97 8.68 0.72 19.21
CA GLY A 97 7.90 -0.35 18.56
C GLY A 97 7.56 -0.15 17.09
N GLY A 98 7.94 0.98 16.48
CA GLY A 98 7.63 1.30 15.09
C GLY A 98 8.17 0.27 14.09
N GLN A 99 9.32 -0.33 14.39
CA GLN A 99 9.90 -1.42 13.59
C GLN A 99 9.01 -2.67 13.48
N ASN A 100 8.03 -2.86 14.38
CA ASN A 100 7.06 -3.96 14.34
C ASN A 100 5.70 -3.57 13.74
N THR A 101 5.54 -2.31 13.32
CA THR A 101 4.38 -1.82 12.59
C THR A 101 4.59 -2.13 11.10
N ALA A 102 3.71 -2.92 10.49
CA ALA A 102 3.78 -3.18 9.05
C ALA A 102 3.17 -2.05 8.23
N PHE A 103 2.09 -1.45 8.71
CA PHE A 103 1.41 -0.40 7.99
C PHE A 103 0.65 0.56 8.90
N VAL A 104 0.43 1.77 8.40
CA VAL A 104 -0.38 2.81 9.02
C VAL A 104 -1.51 3.15 8.05
N GLN A 105 -2.74 2.90 8.47
CA GLN A 105 -3.95 3.20 7.71
C GLN A 105 -4.43 4.59 8.09
N LEU A 106 -4.77 5.40 7.09
CA LEU A 106 -5.42 6.69 7.27
C LEU A 106 -6.92 6.60 6.93
N PRO A 107 -7.78 7.39 7.60
CA PRO A 107 -9.21 7.44 7.30
C PRO A 107 -9.48 7.83 5.84
N GLN A 108 -10.44 7.15 5.22
CA GLN A 108 -11.02 7.60 3.95
C GLN A 108 -12.08 8.66 4.26
N ARG A 109 -11.97 9.81 3.61
CA ARG A 109 -12.96 10.89 3.70
C ARG A 109 -13.42 11.24 2.29
N PHE A 110 -14.68 11.62 2.17
CA PHE A 110 -15.28 11.91 0.88
C PHE A 110 -15.73 13.36 0.79
N ASP A 111 -15.56 13.91 -0.40
CA ASP A 111 -16.15 15.18 -0.85
C ASP A 111 -17.54 14.96 -1.42
N ASP A 112 -18.29 16.05 -1.53
CA ASP A 112 -19.59 16.12 -2.20
C ASP A 112 -20.63 15.11 -1.72
N VAL A 113 -20.54 14.72 -0.45
CA VAL A 113 -21.60 13.98 0.23
C VAL A 113 -22.71 14.94 0.61
N ASP A 114 -23.96 14.56 0.32
CA ASP A 114 -25.15 15.34 0.70
C ASP A 114 -25.13 15.72 2.20
N LEU A 115 -25.64 16.91 2.53
CA LEU A 115 -25.64 17.45 3.90
C LEU A 115 -26.35 16.54 4.91
N THR A 116 -27.38 15.79 4.46
CA THR A 116 -28.10 14.83 5.30
C THR A 116 -27.43 13.46 5.37
N ASP A 117 -26.40 13.23 4.54
CA ASP A 117 -25.71 11.96 4.34
C ASP A 117 -26.68 10.76 4.24
N ARG A 118 -27.72 10.94 3.41
CA ARG A 118 -28.83 9.97 3.28
C ARG A 118 -28.36 8.54 2.97
N TYR A 119 -27.27 8.38 2.23
CA TYR A 119 -26.70 7.07 1.87
C TYR A 119 -25.61 6.59 2.84
N SER A 120 -25.33 7.35 3.90
CA SER A 120 -24.27 7.06 4.88
C SER A 120 -22.91 6.82 4.22
N ASN A 121 -22.57 7.64 3.22
CA ASN A 121 -21.34 7.51 2.44
C ASN A 121 -20.09 7.84 3.26
N HIS A 122 -20.20 8.69 4.29
CA HIS A 122 -19.05 8.96 5.16
C HIS A 122 -18.60 7.76 5.99
N ASN A 123 -19.49 6.78 6.22
CA ASN A 123 -19.22 5.60 7.06
C ASN A 123 -18.53 5.94 8.40
N ARG A 124 -18.93 7.06 9.04
CA ARG A 124 -18.21 7.63 10.20
C ARG A 124 -18.08 6.67 11.36
N VAL A 125 -19.11 5.87 11.67
CA VAL A 125 -19.05 4.87 12.75
C VAL A 125 -17.91 3.88 12.53
N PHE A 126 -17.70 3.44 11.29
CA PHE A 126 -16.65 2.51 10.95
C PHE A 126 -15.27 3.17 11.06
N PHE A 127 -15.07 4.32 10.42
CA PHE A 127 -13.76 4.99 10.41
C PHE A 127 -13.38 5.63 11.76
N ASP A 128 -14.34 6.26 12.45
CA ASP A 128 -14.07 7.05 13.66
C ASP A 128 -14.25 6.24 14.95
N GLY A 129 -15.04 5.16 14.90
CA GLY A 129 -15.27 4.26 16.03
C GLY A 129 -14.52 2.94 15.88
N THR A 130 -14.96 2.11 14.94
CA THR A 130 -14.46 0.72 14.79
C THR A 130 -12.97 0.66 14.46
N MET A 131 -12.51 1.42 13.46
CA MET A 131 -11.11 1.38 13.04
C MET A 131 -10.16 1.93 14.11
N LEU A 132 -10.59 2.95 14.85
CA LEU A 132 -9.85 3.52 15.95
C LEU A 132 -9.77 2.56 17.15
N SER A 133 -10.85 1.83 17.47
CA SER A 133 -10.87 0.88 18.59
C SER A 133 -9.95 -0.32 18.34
N LEU A 134 -9.82 -0.78 17.10
CA LEU A 134 -8.89 -1.85 16.72
C LEU A 134 -7.41 -1.49 16.94
N ASN A 135 -7.08 -0.19 17.01
CA ASN A 135 -5.72 0.29 17.28
C ASN A 135 -5.21 -0.16 18.66
N GLY A 136 -6.11 -0.38 19.62
CA GLY A 136 -5.77 -0.88 20.97
C GLY A 136 -5.45 -2.39 21.02
N LEU A 137 -5.75 -3.15 19.98
CA LEU A 137 -5.45 -4.57 19.89
C LEU A 137 -4.14 -4.79 19.10
N GLN A 138 -4.20 -5.46 17.95
CA GLN A 138 -3.06 -5.64 17.07
C GLN A 138 -2.88 -4.49 16.06
N GLY A 139 -3.90 -3.65 15.92
CA GLY A 139 -3.96 -2.66 14.87
C GLY A 139 -5.19 -2.85 13.98
N THR A 140 -5.31 -1.94 13.04
CA THR A 140 -6.44 -1.80 12.15
C THR A 140 -6.27 -2.57 10.84
N THR A 141 -7.36 -2.89 10.15
CA THR A 141 -7.33 -3.64 8.88
C THR A 141 -6.91 -2.72 7.71
N TYR A 142 -6.29 -3.29 6.67
CA TYR A 142 -6.01 -2.56 5.43
C TYR A 142 -7.27 -2.48 4.57
N LEU A 143 -7.63 -1.26 4.13
CA LEU A 143 -8.89 -0.96 3.42
C LEU A 143 -8.69 -0.49 1.97
N GLY A 144 -7.59 -0.88 1.35
CA GLY A 144 -7.41 -0.72 -0.10
C GLY A 144 -6.80 0.61 -0.55
N ILE A 145 -6.67 1.60 0.33
CA ILE A 145 -6.17 2.94 0.00
C ILE A 145 -5.57 3.66 1.22
N GLY A 146 -4.72 4.66 0.97
CA GLY A 146 -4.30 5.63 1.98
C GLY A 146 -3.53 4.96 3.10
N THR A 147 -2.76 3.93 2.74
CA THR A 147 -2.04 3.09 3.68
C THR A 147 -0.57 3.14 3.37
N MET A 148 0.22 3.61 4.33
CA MET A 148 1.67 3.53 4.25
C MET A 148 2.09 2.16 4.76
N PHE A 149 2.88 1.42 3.99
CA PHE A 149 3.42 0.11 4.30
C PHE A 149 4.93 0.18 4.47
N HIS A 150 5.46 -0.61 5.39
CA HIS A 150 6.82 -1.11 5.29
C HIS A 150 6.92 -2.09 4.12
N ARG A 151 7.83 -1.81 3.18
CA ARG A 151 8.09 -2.65 2.01
C ARG A 151 8.37 -4.11 2.39
N VAL A 152 9.14 -4.33 3.45
CA VAL A 152 9.49 -5.68 3.92
C VAL A 152 8.27 -6.50 4.37
N ALA A 153 7.23 -5.86 4.90
CA ALA A 153 5.99 -6.55 5.25
C ALA A 153 5.22 -7.00 4.00
N LEU A 154 5.26 -6.21 2.92
CA LEU A 154 4.69 -6.60 1.62
C LEU A 154 5.48 -7.75 0.98
N TYR A 155 6.79 -7.86 1.19
CA TYR A 155 7.56 -9.05 0.80
C TYR A 155 7.26 -10.29 1.65
N GLY A 156 6.32 -10.20 2.60
CA GLY A 156 5.93 -11.28 3.48
C GLY A 156 6.97 -11.59 4.56
N MET A 157 7.97 -10.73 4.77
CA MET A 157 8.99 -10.94 5.80
C MET A 157 8.36 -10.86 7.19
N GLU A 158 8.85 -11.65 8.14
CA GLU A 158 8.41 -11.57 9.54
C GLU A 158 8.90 -10.27 10.20
N PRO A 159 8.18 -9.74 11.21
CA PRO A 159 8.59 -8.56 11.95
C PRO A 159 9.90 -8.81 12.70
N PRO A 160 10.70 -7.78 12.96
CA PRO A 160 12.01 -7.91 13.61
C PRO A 160 11.98 -8.69 14.93
N ARG A 161 10.92 -8.56 15.74
CA ARG A 161 10.75 -9.31 16.99
C ARG A 161 10.76 -10.84 16.86
N TYR A 162 10.42 -11.38 15.68
CA TYR A 162 10.48 -12.82 15.38
C TYR A 162 11.69 -13.18 14.49
N ARG A 163 12.41 -12.17 13.99
CA ARG A 163 13.56 -12.33 13.10
C ARG A 163 14.86 -12.48 13.91
N ALA A 164 15.24 -13.71 14.19
CA ALA A 164 16.63 -14.05 14.47
C ALA A 164 17.38 -14.29 13.14
N GLU A 165 18.51 -13.60 12.95
CA GLU A 165 19.51 -13.70 11.87
C GLU A 165 19.20 -13.10 10.48
N SER A 166 20.24 -12.53 9.86
CA SER A 166 20.31 -12.06 8.47
C SER A 166 20.10 -13.18 7.44
N VAL A 167 20.38 -14.43 7.80
CA VAL A 167 20.25 -15.62 6.95
C VAL A 167 18.81 -15.87 6.51
N LYS A 168 17.82 -15.60 7.38
CA LYS A 168 16.39 -15.76 7.05
C LYS A 168 15.94 -14.77 5.96
N LEU A 169 16.53 -13.58 5.92
CA LEU A 169 16.20 -12.55 4.92
C LEU A 169 16.63 -12.98 3.52
N VAL A 170 17.85 -13.49 3.39
CA VAL A 170 18.41 -13.94 2.10
C VAL A 170 17.63 -15.14 1.56
N ARG A 171 17.30 -16.11 2.42
CA ARG A 171 16.51 -17.28 2.03
C ARG A 171 15.12 -16.87 1.51
N LYS A 172 14.45 -15.96 2.22
CA LYS A 172 13.13 -15.48 1.82
C LYS A 172 13.19 -14.54 0.62
N ALA A 173 14.30 -13.83 0.43
CA ALA A 173 14.51 -13.05 -0.78
C ALA A 173 14.54 -13.96 -2.01
N ALA A 174 15.21 -15.12 -1.95
CA ALA A 174 15.26 -16.08 -3.07
C ALA A 174 13.87 -16.58 -3.53
N GLU A 175 12.83 -16.47 -2.69
CA GLU A 175 11.45 -16.80 -3.05
C GLU A 175 10.77 -15.70 -3.90
N LEU A 176 11.35 -14.50 -4.01
CA LEU A 176 10.75 -13.35 -4.69
C LEU A 176 10.85 -13.40 -6.23
N GLY A 177 11.66 -14.30 -6.78
CA GLY A 177 11.79 -14.48 -8.23
C GLY A 177 13.22 -14.80 -8.66
N ASN A 178 13.51 -14.62 -9.95
CA ASN A 178 14.75 -15.04 -10.59
C ASN A 178 15.69 -13.88 -11.00
N SER A 179 15.24 -12.62 -10.93
CA SER A 179 16.07 -11.46 -11.27
C SER A 179 17.09 -11.20 -10.16
N THR A 180 18.37 -11.41 -10.47
CA THR A 180 19.47 -11.24 -9.52
C THR A 180 19.58 -9.80 -9.00
N GLN A 181 19.37 -8.81 -9.86
CA GLN A 181 19.36 -7.39 -9.46
C GLN A 181 18.24 -7.11 -8.46
N PHE A 182 17.03 -7.62 -8.72
CA PHE A 182 15.91 -7.47 -7.81
C PHE A 182 16.18 -8.13 -6.47
N LEU A 183 16.67 -9.37 -6.46
CA LEU A 183 17.00 -10.10 -5.24
C LEU A 183 18.06 -9.39 -4.40
N ASN A 184 19.10 -8.84 -5.05
CA ASN A 184 20.16 -8.08 -4.38
C ASN A 184 19.67 -6.76 -3.80
N SER A 185 18.59 -6.18 -4.33
CA SER A 185 17.99 -4.95 -3.80
C SER A 185 17.21 -5.15 -2.49
N ILE A 186 16.83 -6.38 -2.15
CA ILE A 186 15.92 -6.66 -1.03
C ILE A 186 16.54 -6.37 0.35
N PRO A 187 17.78 -6.80 0.65
CA PRO A 187 18.42 -6.45 1.92
C PRO A 187 18.54 -4.94 2.09
N ASP A 188 18.79 -4.23 0.99
CA ASP A 188 18.97 -2.79 1.00
C ASP A 188 17.66 -2.04 1.31
N GLY A 189 16.54 -2.48 0.73
CA GLY A 189 15.22 -1.92 1.00
C GLY A 189 14.69 -2.25 2.42
N ALA A 190 15.36 -3.17 3.12
CA ALA A 190 15.07 -3.46 4.53
C ALA A 190 15.80 -2.50 5.50
N ILE A 191 16.82 -1.78 5.03
CA ILE A 191 17.59 -0.82 5.83
C ILE A 191 16.96 0.58 5.67
N GLN A 192 16.43 1.13 6.75
CA GLN A 192 15.67 2.40 6.74
C GLN A 192 16.56 3.64 6.54
N GLU A 193 17.88 3.52 6.69
CA GLU A 193 18.82 4.65 6.78
C GLU A 193 19.51 5.00 5.45
N ARG A 194 19.14 4.38 4.32
CA ARG A 194 19.90 4.53 3.08
C ARG A 194 19.51 5.78 2.27
N TYR A 195 20.53 6.45 1.74
CA TYR A 195 20.37 7.49 0.72
C TYR A 195 19.96 6.88 -0.63
N ILE A 196 19.05 7.54 -1.36
CA ILE A 196 18.68 7.15 -2.72
C ILE A 196 19.91 7.32 -3.61
N THR A 197 20.52 6.22 -4.04
CA THR A 197 21.56 6.23 -5.06
C THR A 197 20.90 6.43 -6.42
N PRO A 198 21.31 7.42 -7.23
CA PRO A 198 20.83 7.56 -8.60
C PRO A 198 21.11 6.27 -9.38
N VAL A 199 20.09 5.73 -10.05
CA VAL A 199 20.23 4.49 -10.80
C VAL A 199 20.86 4.78 -12.16
N LEU A 200 21.87 4.00 -12.54
CA LEU A 200 22.40 4.01 -13.90
C LEU A 200 21.48 3.16 -14.78
N VAL A 201 20.86 3.78 -15.79
CA VAL A 201 20.11 3.04 -16.82
C VAL A 201 21.08 2.58 -17.86
N ASP A 202 21.47 1.32 -17.74
CA ASP A 202 22.07 0.59 -18.84
C ASP A 202 21.04 -0.37 -19.48
N GLU A 203 21.47 -1.07 -20.53
CA GLU A 203 20.64 -2.10 -21.16
C GLU A 203 20.28 -3.23 -20.19
N GLY A 204 21.19 -3.60 -19.29
CA GLY A 204 20.96 -4.65 -18.30
C GLY A 204 19.80 -4.31 -17.36
N PHE A 205 19.81 -3.10 -16.81
CA PHE A 205 18.75 -2.56 -15.97
C PHE A 205 17.40 -2.49 -16.69
N SER A 206 17.41 -2.05 -17.96
CA SER A 206 16.19 -1.97 -18.78
C SER A 206 15.59 -3.35 -19.06
N ASN A 207 16.45 -4.34 -19.30
CA ASN A 207 16.04 -5.73 -19.48
C ASN A 207 15.45 -6.30 -18.18
N ASP A 208 16.10 -6.09 -17.04
CA ASP A 208 15.59 -6.54 -15.73
C ASP A 208 14.22 -5.93 -15.41
N ILE A 209 14.05 -4.61 -15.60
CA ILE A 209 12.73 -3.96 -15.41
C ILE A 209 11.68 -4.59 -16.33
N THR A 210 12.02 -4.83 -17.60
CA THR A 210 11.10 -5.47 -18.56
C THR A 210 10.71 -6.85 -18.06
N THR A 211 11.66 -7.67 -17.61
CA THR A 211 11.43 -9.00 -17.03
C THR A 211 10.49 -8.93 -15.81
N LEU A 212 10.70 -8.00 -14.88
CA LEU A 212 9.84 -7.83 -13.68
C LEU A 212 8.38 -7.46 -14.00
N MET A 213 8.14 -6.88 -15.18
CA MET A 213 6.82 -6.45 -15.66
C MET A 213 6.10 -7.50 -16.51
N THR A 214 6.75 -8.62 -16.86
CA THR A 214 6.15 -9.69 -17.65
C THR A 214 5.05 -10.40 -16.84
N CYS A 215 4.04 -10.91 -17.53
CA CYS A 215 2.97 -11.68 -16.87
C CYS A 215 3.46 -13.04 -16.35
N ALA A 216 4.48 -13.63 -17.00
CA ALA A 216 5.07 -14.91 -16.63
C ALA A 216 6.07 -14.82 -15.46
N TYR A 217 6.46 -13.60 -15.03
CA TYR A 217 7.41 -13.44 -13.92
C TYR A 217 6.96 -14.16 -12.64
N GLU A 218 5.65 -14.24 -12.45
CA GLU A 218 5.03 -14.77 -11.23
C GLU A 218 4.79 -16.28 -11.29
N ASP A 219 5.09 -16.93 -12.42
CA ASP A 219 4.84 -18.35 -12.63
C ASP A 219 5.66 -19.21 -11.68
N GLY A 220 4.99 -20.10 -10.95
CA GLY A 220 5.62 -20.95 -9.93
C GLY A 220 6.13 -20.19 -8.69
N SER A 221 5.94 -18.87 -8.65
CA SER A 221 6.36 -18.03 -7.54
C SER A 221 5.27 -17.91 -6.46
N PRO A 222 5.61 -17.46 -5.24
CA PRO A 222 4.65 -17.18 -4.18
C PRO A 222 3.97 -15.79 -4.28
N TRP A 223 4.20 -15.04 -5.36
CA TRP A 223 3.53 -13.75 -5.59
C TRP A 223 2.01 -13.90 -5.60
N GLY A 224 1.32 -12.96 -4.93
CA GLY A 224 -0.13 -13.00 -4.78
C GLY A 224 -0.66 -14.05 -3.80
N ARG A 225 0.19 -14.96 -3.32
CA ARG A 225 -0.16 -15.93 -2.28
C ARG A 225 0.39 -15.49 -0.93
N VAL A 226 1.72 -15.51 -0.77
CA VAL A 226 2.38 -15.10 0.48
C VAL A 226 3.22 -13.82 0.35
N ILE A 227 3.38 -13.31 -0.87
CA ILE A 227 4.10 -12.08 -1.20
C ILE A 227 3.16 -11.09 -1.89
N GLY A 228 3.31 -9.81 -1.60
CA GLY A 228 2.58 -8.71 -2.24
C GLY A 228 1.10 -8.65 -1.86
N TRP A 229 0.28 -7.97 -2.65
CA TRP A 229 -1.17 -8.01 -2.51
C TRP A 229 -1.72 -9.35 -2.99
N VAL A 230 -2.70 -9.88 -2.25
CA VAL A 230 -3.27 -11.23 -2.45
C VAL A 230 -4.11 -11.32 -3.73
N TYR A 231 -4.05 -12.46 -4.42
CA TYR A 231 -4.73 -12.72 -5.69
C TYR A 231 -6.02 -13.54 -5.51
N ASN A 232 -6.80 -13.61 -6.60
CA ASN A 232 -7.99 -14.45 -6.71
C ASN A 232 -9.04 -14.21 -5.61
N ILE A 233 -9.18 -12.97 -5.15
CA ILE A 233 -10.19 -12.56 -4.18
C ILE A 233 -10.69 -11.15 -4.47
N ALA A 234 -11.97 -10.89 -4.26
CA ALA A 234 -12.57 -9.57 -4.53
C ALA A 234 -12.17 -8.48 -3.52
N THR A 235 -11.72 -8.89 -2.32
CA THR A 235 -11.30 -8.01 -1.20
C THR A 235 -9.83 -8.29 -0.87
N GLU A 236 -8.95 -8.05 -1.84
CA GLU A 236 -7.52 -8.30 -1.68
C GLU A 236 -6.93 -7.49 -0.53
N ASP A 237 -7.51 -6.34 -0.24
CA ASP A 237 -7.12 -5.42 0.80
C ASP A 237 -7.22 -6.06 2.19
N VAL A 238 -8.42 -6.49 2.58
CA VAL A 238 -8.69 -7.10 3.87
C VAL A 238 -7.82 -8.35 4.06
N VAL A 239 -7.70 -9.18 3.04
CA VAL A 239 -6.92 -10.44 3.10
C VAL A 239 -5.43 -10.18 3.18
N THR A 240 -4.92 -9.19 2.44
CA THR A 240 -3.51 -8.79 2.53
C THR A 240 -3.19 -8.28 3.94
N GLY A 241 -4.05 -7.44 4.52
CA GLY A 241 -3.93 -6.98 5.90
C GLY A 241 -3.95 -8.13 6.90
N PHE A 242 -4.91 -9.06 6.75
CA PHE A 242 -5.02 -10.26 7.58
C PHE A 242 -3.74 -11.09 7.54
N ARG A 243 -3.21 -11.36 6.34
CA ARG A 243 -1.99 -12.15 6.16
C ARG A 243 -0.78 -11.50 6.84
N ILE A 244 -0.65 -10.18 6.73
CA ILE A 244 0.40 -9.41 7.40
C ILE A 244 0.28 -9.53 8.93
N HIS A 245 -0.94 -9.37 9.47
CA HIS A 245 -1.19 -9.57 10.90
C HIS A 245 -0.98 -11.02 11.35
N TRP A 246 -1.28 -11.99 10.50
CA TRP A 246 -1.06 -13.41 10.75
C TRP A 246 0.43 -13.72 10.97
N GLN A 247 1.31 -13.09 10.20
CA GLN A 247 2.77 -13.15 10.38
C GLN A 247 3.26 -12.41 11.64
N GLY A 248 2.34 -11.85 12.42
CA GLY A 248 2.65 -11.20 13.69
C GLY A 248 3.03 -9.73 13.57
N TRP A 249 2.82 -9.08 12.44
CA TRP A 249 2.97 -7.62 12.34
C TRP A 249 1.85 -6.89 13.04
N ARG A 250 2.13 -5.67 13.53
CA ARG A 250 1.10 -4.73 14.01
C ARG A 250 0.74 -3.76 12.89
N SER A 251 -0.38 -3.06 13.03
CA SER A 251 -0.68 -1.87 12.24
C SER A 251 -1.15 -0.74 13.13
N MET A 252 -1.17 0.48 12.61
CA MET A 252 -1.66 1.64 13.33
C MET A 252 -2.73 2.37 12.52
N TYR A 253 -3.64 3.05 13.21
CA TYR A 253 -4.60 3.96 12.60
C TYR A 253 -4.22 5.41 12.92
N CYS A 254 -4.02 6.23 11.88
CA CYS A 254 -3.62 7.63 12.03
C CYS A 254 -4.74 8.55 11.55
N SER A 255 -5.52 9.08 12.50
CA SER A 255 -6.49 10.13 12.22
C SER A 255 -5.82 11.49 12.27
N MET A 256 -6.12 12.35 11.29
CA MET A 256 -5.49 13.66 11.11
C MET A 256 -6.57 14.73 10.89
N GLU A 257 -6.30 15.94 11.40
CA GLU A 257 -7.12 17.13 11.15
C GLU A 257 -6.22 18.27 10.65
N PRO A 258 -6.42 18.80 9.43
CA PRO A 258 -7.38 18.35 8.41
C PRO A 258 -7.11 16.93 7.91
N ALA A 259 -8.16 16.28 7.41
CA ALA A 259 -8.10 14.92 6.87
C ALA A 259 -6.95 14.75 5.86
N ALA A 260 -6.22 13.64 5.98
CA ALA A 260 -5.04 13.36 5.17
C ALA A 260 -5.36 13.23 3.68
N PHE A 261 -6.40 12.45 3.38
CA PHE A 261 -6.86 12.14 2.04
C PHE A 261 -8.35 12.46 1.94
N ARG A 262 -8.75 12.91 0.75
CA ARG A 262 -10.15 13.11 0.38
C ARG A 262 -10.38 12.47 -0.98
N GLY A 263 -11.57 11.97 -1.22
CA GLY A 263 -11.94 11.35 -2.49
C GLY A 263 -13.41 11.54 -2.83
N MET A 264 -13.82 10.99 -3.96
CA MET A 264 -15.19 11.12 -4.45
C MET A 264 -16.07 9.96 -3.98
N ALA A 265 -17.21 10.24 -3.35
CA ALA A 265 -18.18 9.20 -3.00
C ALA A 265 -19.14 8.89 -4.16
N PRO A 266 -19.73 7.67 -4.21
CA PRO A 266 -20.85 7.39 -5.11
C PRO A 266 -22.03 8.34 -4.85
N ILE A 267 -22.44 9.08 -5.89
CA ILE A 267 -23.51 10.09 -5.80
C ILE A 267 -24.92 9.50 -5.88
N ASN A 268 -25.07 8.30 -6.44
CA ASN A 268 -26.37 7.65 -6.62
C ASN A 268 -26.46 6.35 -5.82
N LEU A 269 -27.70 5.95 -5.51
CA LEU A 269 -27.97 4.78 -4.67
C LEU A 269 -27.53 3.48 -5.34
N THR A 270 -27.67 3.38 -6.66
CA THR A 270 -27.34 2.16 -7.42
C THR A 270 -25.86 1.82 -7.30
N ASP A 271 -24.98 2.78 -7.52
CA ASP A 271 -23.53 2.60 -7.41
C ASP A 271 -23.12 2.28 -5.97
N ARG A 272 -23.77 2.93 -4.99
CA ARG A 272 -23.56 2.63 -3.57
C ARG A 272 -23.97 1.19 -3.23
N LEU A 273 -25.12 0.72 -3.72
CA LEU A 273 -25.59 -0.65 -3.50
C LEU A 273 -24.66 -1.68 -4.16
N TYR A 274 -24.21 -1.44 -5.39
CA TYR A 274 -23.22 -2.31 -6.03
C TYR A 274 -21.90 -2.35 -5.27
N GLN A 275 -21.46 -1.22 -4.72
CA GLN A 275 -20.26 -1.18 -3.89
C GLN A 275 -20.41 -2.03 -2.63
N VAL A 276 -21.50 -1.87 -1.87
CA VAL A 276 -21.76 -2.66 -0.66
C VAL A 276 -21.94 -4.15 -1.00
N LEU A 277 -22.59 -4.47 -2.12
CA LEU A 277 -22.73 -5.86 -2.59
C LEU A 277 -21.37 -6.50 -2.86
N ARG A 278 -20.43 -5.79 -3.49
CA ARG A 278 -19.06 -6.28 -3.71
C ARG A 278 -18.32 -6.51 -2.40
N TRP A 279 -18.44 -5.59 -1.43
CA TRP A 279 -17.81 -5.74 -0.12
C TRP A 279 -18.37 -6.95 0.65
N SER A 280 -19.69 -7.14 0.63
CA SER A 280 -20.35 -8.28 1.27
C SER A 280 -19.99 -9.60 0.58
N GLY A 281 -19.98 -9.64 -0.75
CA GLY A 281 -19.56 -10.81 -1.52
C GLY A 281 -18.11 -11.19 -1.24
N GLY A 282 -17.20 -10.21 -1.25
CA GLY A 282 -15.81 -10.43 -0.90
C GLY A 282 -15.63 -10.91 0.55
N SER A 283 -16.37 -10.34 1.51
CA SER A 283 -16.31 -10.77 2.91
C SER A 283 -16.73 -12.25 3.09
N LEU A 284 -17.75 -12.69 2.35
CA LEU A 284 -18.15 -14.11 2.32
C LEU A 284 -17.13 -15.00 1.61
N GLU A 285 -16.54 -14.54 0.51
CA GLU A 285 -15.45 -15.24 -0.17
C GLU A 285 -14.28 -15.48 0.81
N VAL A 286 -13.91 -14.46 1.58
CA VAL A 286 -12.91 -14.57 2.65
C VAL A 286 -13.32 -15.61 3.70
N PHE A 287 -14.55 -15.56 4.20
CA PHE A 287 -15.06 -16.52 5.18
C PHE A 287 -14.96 -17.97 4.70
N PHE A 288 -15.34 -18.25 3.44
CA PHE A 288 -15.31 -19.59 2.87
C PHE A 288 -13.92 -20.03 2.34
N SER A 289 -12.98 -19.10 2.16
CA SER A 289 -11.65 -19.36 1.59
C SER A 289 -10.71 -20.20 2.48
N ARG A 290 -11.14 -20.62 3.68
CA ARG A 290 -10.33 -21.31 4.72
C ARG A 290 -9.03 -20.58 5.12
N SER A 291 -8.86 -19.33 4.67
CA SER A 291 -7.63 -18.56 4.86
C SER A 291 -7.63 -17.77 6.16
N ILE A 292 -8.77 -17.67 6.85
CA ILE A 292 -8.87 -17.08 8.18
C ILE A 292 -8.92 -18.20 9.21
N ASP A 293 -7.85 -18.32 9.98
CA ASP A 293 -7.97 -18.94 11.29
C ASP A 293 -8.92 -18.09 12.14
N LEU A 294 -10.09 -18.66 12.44
CA LEU A 294 -11.19 -18.10 13.24
C LEU A 294 -10.76 -17.54 14.62
N GLN A 295 -9.50 -17.74 15.00
CA GLN A 295 -8.89 -17.26 16.24
C GLN A 295 -8.82 -15.72 16.34
N ARG A 296 -9.04 -14.97 15.26
CA ARG A 296 -9.03 -13.50 15.27
C ARG A 296 -10.44 -12.91 15.18
N ILE A 297 -11.06 -12.67 16.34
CA ILE A 297 -12.45 -12.19 16.49
C ILE A 297 -12.77 -10.96 15.60
N ALA A 298 -11.86 -9.98 15.50
CA ALA A 298 -12.09 -8.79 14.69
C ALA A 298 -12.23 -9.09 13.19
N TYR A 299 -11.35 -9.95 12.64
CA TYR A 299 -11.41 -10.38 11.25
C TYR A 299 -12.61 -11.31 11.00
N LEU A 300 -12.92 -12.19 11.96
CA LEU A 300 -14.12 -13.00 11.89
C LEU A 300 -15.36 -12.12 11.74
N ASN A 301 -15.51 -11.10 12.58
CA ASN A 301 -16.62 -10.14 12.50
C ASN A 301 -16.69 -9.45 11.12
N MET A 302 -15.55 -9.01 10.57
CA MET A 302 -15.49 -8.41 9.23
C MET A 302 -15.85 -9.39 8.10
N SER A 303 -15.68 -10.69 8.29
CA SER A 303 -16.01 -11.68 7.25
C SER A 303 -17.45 -12.20 7.35
N ILE A 304 -18.03 -12.28 8.56
CA ILE A 304 -19.36 -12.87 8.76
C ILE A 304 -20.50 -11.84 8.85
N TYR A 305 -20.22 -10.54 8.88
CA TYR A 305 -21.29 -9.53 8.97
C TYR A 305 -22.40 -9.69 7.90
N PRO A 306 -22.13 -10.15 6.65
CA PRO A 306 -23.21 -10.35 5.70
C PRO A 306 -24.18 -11.48 6.11
N ILE A 307 -23.71 -12.48 6.87
CA ILE A 307 -24.55 -13.59 7.36
C ILE A 307 -25.60 -13.07 8.35
N ALA A 308 -25.32 -11.99 9.08
CA ALA A 308 -26.27 -11.39 10.01
C ALA A 308 -27.60 -11.02 9.32
N THR A 309 -27.56 -10.73 8.01
CA THR A 309 -28.78 -10.42 7.23
C THR A 309 -29.79 -11.58 7.18
N MET A 310 -29.35 -12.82 7.35
CA MET A 310 -30.25 -13.99 7.44
C MET A 310 -31.14 -13.97 8.69
N PHE A 311 -30.74 -13.24 9.73
CA PHE A 311 -31.42 -13.18 11.02
C PHE A 311 -32.20 -11.87 11.24
N VAL A 312 -32.16 -10.95 10.26
CA VAL A 312 -32.78 -9.61 10.34
C VAL A 312 -34.11 -9.56 9.55
N LEU A 313 -34.58 -10.71 9.05
CA LEU A 313 -35.86 -10.84 8.35
C LEU A 313 -37.04 -11.05 9.30
#